data_AF-A0AAW5YXK4-F1
#
_entry.id   AF-A0AAW5YXK4-F1
#
_cell.length_a   1.000
_cell.length_b   1.000
_cell.length_c   1.000
_cell.angle_alpha   90.00
_cell.angle_beta   90.00
_cell.angle_gamma   90.00
#
_symmetry.space_group_name_H-M   'P 1'
#
loop_
_entity.id
_entity.type
_entity.pdbx_description
1 polymer ?
#
loop_
_entity_poly.entity_id
_entity_poly.type
_entity_poly.pdbx_seq_one_letter_code
_entity_poly.pdbx_strand_id
1 'polypeptide(L)'
;MPVSINLSRADFQMMDPLTELNQAMRKNGLRRSLVHVEITESALSKDVAGLKQAVHNFRQAGYEVWMDDFGSGYSSLNYLKNFEFDEIKLDMIFMKDFDEASKKILTACVKMAKDLGIHTLAEGVETKQQLDFLQSIGCERIQGFYYSKPLPTGEFAKLVAEKGIEIKNRQQSKFYQCVGLVDLASDKPTCLALDDGSHFRLLYVNEEFQKEVKRAPAVFKQIVNEWNKPES
;
A
#
# COMPACT_ATOMS: atom_id res chain seq x y z
N MET A 1 -13.75 -9.33 -0.38
CA MET A 1 -12.92 -8.11 -0.45
C MET A 1 -12.86 -7.52 0.95
N PRO A 2 -11.68 -7.18 1.49
CA PRO A 2 -11.60 -6.48 2.77
C PRO A 2 -12.10 -5.04 2.65
N VAL A 3 -12.47 -4.44 3.78
CA VAL A 3 -12.90 -3.04 3.91
C VAL A 3 -12.11 -2.37 5.01
N SER A 4 -11.78 -1.10 4.85
CA SER A 4 -11.15 -0.32 5.90
C SER A 4 -12.19 0.48 6.69
N ILE A 5 -11.96 0.64 7.99
CA ILE A 5 -12.74 1.51 8.86
C ILE A 5 -11.83 2.50 9.56
N ASN A 6 -12.28 3.75 9.67
CA ASN A 6 -11.54 4.81 10.32
C ASN A 6 -11.90 4.89 11.81
N LEU A 7 -10.88 4.92 12.66
CA LEU A 7 -11.02 5.18 14.09
C LEU A 7 -10.35 6.51 14.43
N SER A 8 -11.17 7.43 14.91
CA SER A 8 -10.73 8.73 15.38
C SER A 8 -10.24 8.66 16.82
N ARG A 9 -9.52 9.69 17.25
CA ARG A 9 -9.17 9.86 18.66
C ARG A 9 -10.39 9.82 19.59
N ALA A 10 -11.51 10.38 19.16
CA ALA A 10 -12.71 10.47 19.97
C ALA A 10 -13.28 9.08 20.27
N ASP A 11 -13.16 8.13 19.32
CA ASP A 11 -13.58 6.74 19.51
C ASP A 11 -12.80 6.06 20.63
N PHE A 12 -11.48 6.26 20.67
CA PHE A 12 -10.62 5.73 21.74
C PHE A 12 -10.87 6.38 23.11
N GLN A 13 -11.49 7.57 23.15
CA GLN A 13 -11.81 8.28 24.39
C GLN A 13 -13.22 7.94 24.91
N MET A 14 -14.16 7.65 24.02
CA MET A 14 -15.57 7.45 24.38
C MET A 14 -15.94 5.98 24.58
N MET A 15 -15.20 5.05 23.98
CA MET A 15 -15.53 3.61 24.03
C MET A 15 -14.26 2.75 23.97
N ASP A 16 -14.45 1.42 23.99
CA ASP A 16 -13.42 0.44 23.61
C ASP A 16 -13.69 -0.02 22.16
N PRO A 17 -13.01 0.56 21.16
CA PRO A 17 -13.29 0.27 19.76
C PRO A 17 -12.99 -1.19 19.38
N LEU A 18 -12.02 -1.83 20.06
CA LEU A 18 -11.68 -3.22 19.79
C LEU A 18 -12.80 -4.15 20.25
N THR A 19 -13.39 -3.89 21.42
CA THR A 19 -14.53 -4.66 21.91
C THR A 19 -15.74 -4.50 20.99
N GLU A 20 -16.08 -3.27 20.61
CA GLU A 20 -17.18 -2.99 19.68
C GLU A 20 -16.98 -3.67 18.32
N LEU A 21 -15.79 -3.55 17.74
CA LEU A 21 -15.49 -4.19 16.46
C LEU A 21 -15.57 -5.71 16.56
N ASN A 22 -15.03 -6.32 17.62
CA ASN A 22 -15.14 -7.77 17.82
C ASN A 22 -16.59 -8.23 17.96
N GLN A 23 -17.45 -7.46 18.63
CA GLN A 23 -18.87 -7.76 18.72
C GLN A 23 -19.54 -7.68 17.35
N ALA A 24 -19.28 -6.63 16.57
CA ALA A 24 -19.81 -6.48 15.23
C ALA A 24 -19.36 -7.63 14.30
N MET A 25 -18.08 -8.01 14.35
CA MET A 25 -17.55 -9.12 13.54
C MET A 25 -18.20 -10.46 13.91
N ARG A 26 -18.36 -10.74 15.21
CA ARG A 26 -19.04 -11.97 15.69
C ARG A 26 -20.51 -11.99 15.28
N LYS A 27 -21.24 -10.89 15.48
CA LYS A 27 -22.66 -10.78 15.15
C LYS A 27 -22.95 -11.05 13.67
N ASN A 28 -22.03 -10.67 12.79
CA ASN A 28 -22.15 -10.83 11.35
C ASN A 28 -21.41 -12.06 10.79
N GLY A 29 -20.76 -12.87 11.63
CA GLY A 29 -19.98 -14.05 11.18
C GLY A 29 -18.78 -13.70 10.29
N LEU A 30 -18.22 -12.49 10.43
CA LEU A 30 -17.15 -12.00 9.57
C LEU A 30 -15.76 -12.39 10.09
N ARG A 31 -14.86 -12.70 9.17
CA ARG A 31 -13.44 -12.92 9.48
C ARG A 31 -12.74 -11.59 9.69
N ARG A 32 -11.87 -11.50 10.70
CA ARG A 32 -11.09 -10.28 11.02
C ARG A 32 -10.25 -9.78 9.85
N SER A 33 -9.71 -10.69 9.04
CA SER A 33 -8.96 -10.37 7.82
C SER A 33 -9.77 -9.69 6.72
N LEU A 34 -11.07 -9.40 6.94
CA LEU A 34 -11.90 -8.61 6.04
C LEU A 34 -12.04 -7.16 6.50
N VAL A 35 -11.45 -6.78 7.63
CA VAL A 35 -11.48 -5.42 8.15
C VAL A 35 -10.06 -4.94 8.45
N HIS A 36 -9.69 -3.82 7.85
CA HIS A 36 -8.49 -3.06 8.21
C HIS A 36 -8.90 -1.87 9.09
N VAL A 37 -8.10 -1.56 10.11
CA VAL A 37 -8.36 -0.46 11.04
C VAL A 37 -7.42 0.70 10.69
N GLU A 38 -7.98 1.81 10.26
CA GLU A 38 -7.25 3.04 9.93
C GLU A 38 -7.25 3.99 11.15
N ILE A 39 -6.07 4.48 11.53
CA ILE A 39 -5.88 5.43 12.63
C ILE A 39 -5.12 6.65 12.10
N THR A 40 -5.73 7.83 12.20
CA THR A 40 -5.13 9.06 11.67
C THR A 40 -3.89 9.50 12.47
N GLU A 41 -2.95 10.19 11.82
CA GLU A 41 -1.77 10.77 12.49
C GLU A 41 -2.17 11.67 13.66
N SER A 42 -3.24 12.44 13.50
CA SER A 42 -3.73 13.36 14.53
C SER A 42 -4.15 12.63 15.83
N ALA A 43 -4.66 11.40 15.72
CA ALA A 43 -5.03 10.60 16.88
C ALA A 43 -3.82 10.19 17.73
N LEU A 44 -2.65 10.07 17.11
CA LEU A 44 -1.38 9.65 17.73
C LEU A 44 -0.68 10.74 18.57
N SER A 45 -1.14 12.00 18.48
CA SER A 45 -0.41 13.18 18.98
C SER A 45 -0.46 13.50 20.47
N LYS A 46 -1.39 12.94 21.26
CA LYS A 46 -1.59 13.37 22.67
C LYS A 46 -1.58 12.26 23.71
N ASP A 47 -1.87 11.02 23.35
CA ASP A 47 -1.81 9.86 24.26
C ASP A 47 -1.10 8.68 23.57
N VAL A 48 0.22 8.81 23.49
CA VAL A 48 1.08 7.85 22.78
C VAL A 48 1.03 6.47 23.44
N ALA A 49 0.94 6.40 24.77
CA ALA A 49 0.96 5.14 25.51
C ALA A 49 -0.35 4.37 25.37
N GLY A 50 -1.50 5.04 25.57
CA GLY A 50 -2.81 4.42 25.41
C GLY A 50 -3.05 3.93 23.98
N LEU A 51 -2.71 4.76 22.99
CA LEU A 51 -2.91 4.40 21.59
C LEU A 51 -1.94 3.33 21.12
N LYS A 52 -0.69 3.31 21.60
CA LYS A 52 0.25 2.22 21.33
C LYS A 52 -0.28 0.87 21.82
N GLN A 53 -0.84 0.84 23.03
CA GLN A 53 -1.47 -0.36 23.56
C GLN A 53 -2.69 -0.77 22.72
N ALA A 54 -3.50 0.20 22.27
CA ALA A 54 -4.65 -0.09 21.43
C ALA A 54 -4.26 -0.69 20.07
N VAL A 55 -3.26 -0.10 19.38
CA VAL A 55 -2.71 -0.65 18.13
C VAL A 55 -2.21 -2.08 18.33
N HIS A 56 -1.44 -2.32 19.41
CA HIS A 56 -0.97 -3.65 19.75
C HIS A 56 -2.14 -4.63 19.98
N ASN A 57 -3.18 -4.21 20.71
CA ASN A 57 -4.35 -5.06 20.99
C ASN A 57 -5.12 -5.42 19.70
N PHE A 58 -5.28 -4.48 18.77
CA PHE A 58 -5.89 -4.77 17.46
C PHE A 58 -5.09 -5.81 16.68
N ARG A 59 -3.77 -5.67 16.65
CA ARG A 59 -2.88 -6.64 15.99
C ARG A 59 -2.93 -8.01 16.64
N GLN A 60 -2.88 -8.07 17.97
CA GLN A 60 -3.01 -9.34 18.72
C GLN A 60 -4.37 -10.02 18.48
N ALA A 61 -5.43 -9.23 18.28
CA ALA A 61 -6.73 -9.76 17.89
C ALA A 61 -6.79 -10.27 16.44
N GLY A 62 -5.78 -9.97 15.61
CA GLY A 62 -5.67 -10.41 14.22
C GLY A 62 -6.27 -9.44 13.20
N TYR A 63 -6.38 -8.15 13.54
CA TYR A 63 -6.66 -7.09 12.59
C TYR A 63 -5.36 -6.50 12.07
N GLU A 64 -5.38 -6.06 10.81
CA GLU A 64 -4.34 -5.17 10.30
C GLU A 64 -4.65 -3.73 10.73
N VAL A 65 -3.60 -2.99 11.09
CA VAL A 65 -3.71 -1.60 11.53
C VAL A 65 -2.91 -0.72 10.59
N TRP A 66 -3.60 0.26 10.01
CA TRP A 66 -3.07 1.19 9.02
C TRP A 66 -2.97 2.58 9.64
N MET A 67 -1.88 3.28 9.32
CA MET A 67 -1.74 4.69 9.70
C MET A 67 -2.29 5.56 8.56
N ASP A 68 -3.31 6.36 8.88
CA ASP A 68 -3.94 7.28 7.94
C ASP A 68 -3.35 8.70 8.02
N ASP A 69 -3.50 9.46 6.94
CA ASP A 69 -2.99 10.84 6.79
C ASP A 69 -1.48 10.97 7.08
N PHE A 70 -0.67 9.97 6.75
CA PHE A 70 0.78 10.02 7.01
C PHE A 70 1.40 11.20 6.25
N GLY A 71 2.11 12.06 6.98
CA GLY A 71 2.80 13.24 6.45
C GLY A 71 2.00 14.54 6.54
N SER A 72 0.78 14.51 7.08
CA SER A 72 -0.03 15.71 7.35
C SER A 72 0.38 16.46 8.63
N GLY A 73 1.11 15.79 9.54
CA GLY A 73 1.48 16.31 10.86
C GLY A 73 2.98 16.34 11.18
N TYR A 74 3.29 16.79 12.40
CA TYR A 74 4.66 17.08 12.86
C TYR A 74 5.41 15.88 13.47
N SER A 75 4.86 14.64 13.50
CA SER A 75 5.47 13.52 14.27
C SER A 75 5.39 12.13 13.63
N SER A 76 4.99 12.05 12.36
CA SER A 76 4.90 10.83 11.55
C SER A 76 6.06 9.81 11.68
N LEU A 77 7.32 10.27 11.65
CA LEU A 77 8.49 9.37 11.74
C LEU A 77 8.64 8.71 13.12
N ASN A 78 8.33 9.44 14.20
CA ASN A 78 8.37 8.88 15.54
C ASN A 78 7.26 7.84 15.74
N TYR A 79 6.12 7.98 15.05
CA TYR A 79 5.08 6.96 15.11
C TYR A 79 5.49 5.69 14.39
N LEU A 80 6.06 5.79 13.19
CA LEU A 80 6.60 4.61 12.49
C LEU A 80 7.62 3.82 13.32
N LYS A 81 8.44 4.51 14.11
CA LYS A 81 9.40 3.86 15.00
C LYS A 81 8.75 3.14 16.19
N ASN A 82 7.67 3.70 16.74
CA ASN A 82 7.14 3.29 18.05
C ASN A 82 5.91 2.40 17.98
N PHE A 83 5.26 2.35 16.82
CA PHE A 83 4.02 1.63 16.57
C PHE A 83 4.26 0.57 15.50
N GLU A 84 3.57 -0.56 15.66
CA GLU A 84 3.63 -1.65 14.70
C GLU A 84 2.47 -1.44 13.71
N PHE A 85 2.68 -0.72 12.61
CA PHE A 85 1.69 -0.60 11.54
C PHE A 85 1.92 -1.65 10.45
N ASP A 86 0.85 -2.07 9.79
CA ASP A 86 0.91 -2.98 8.64
C ASP A 86 0.98 -2.20 7.32
N GLU A 87 0.38 -1.00 7.27
CA GLU A 87 0.36 -0.13 6.11
C GLU A 87 0.36 1.35 6.53
N ILE A 88 0.97 2.22 5.71
CA ILE A 88 0.78 3.67 5.81
C ILE A 88 0.08 4.22 4.57
N LYS A 89 -0.84 5.15 4.79
CA LYS A 89 -1.54 5.89 3.76
C LYS A 89 -0.92 7.27 3.63
N LEU A 90 -0.22 7.50 2.51
CA LEU A 90 0.43 8.76 2.16
C LEU A 90 -0.66 9.78 1.81
N ASP A 91 -0.72 10.86 2.58
CA ASP A 91 -1.78 11.87 2.51
C ASP A 91 -1.88 12.51 1.11
N MET A 92 -3.11 12.84 0.70
CA MET A 92 -3.39 13.50 -0.58
C MET A 92 -2.67 14.85 -0.78
N ILE A 93 -2.19 15.49 0.29
CA ILE A 93 -1.41 16.73 0.24
C ILE A 93 -0.17 16.56 -0.64
N PHE A 94 0.45 15.37 -0.66
CA PHE A 94 1.57 15.08 -1.54
C PHE A 94 1.18 15.03 -3.03
N MET A 95 -0.09 14.76 -3.34
CA MET A 95 -0.60 14.70 -4.71
C MET A 95 -1.09 16.06 -5.21
N LYS A 96 -1.53 16.96 -4.32
CA LYS A 96 -1.99 18.31 -4.69
C LYS A 96 -0.86 19.16 -5.27
N ASP A 97 0.28 19.18 -4.59
CA ASP A 97 1.48 19.92 -4.99
C ASP A 97 2.55 18.96 -5.52
N PHE A 98 2.23 18.23 -6.60
CA PHE A 98 3.04 17.13 -7.13
C PHE A 98 4.27 17.59 -7.94
N ASP A 99 5.17 18.32 -7.29
CA ASP A 99 6.42 18.82 -7.84
C ASP A 99 7.62 17.88 -7.55
N GLU A 100 8.83 18.32 -7.90
CA GLU A 100 10.05 17.54 -7.67
C GLU A 100 10.40 17.35 -6.18
N ALA A 101 9.99 18.28 -5.30
CA ALA A 101 10.21 18.13 -3.88
C ALA A 101 9.27 17.05 -3.30
N SER A 102 7.99 17.11 -3.66
CA SER A 102 6.98 16.11 -3.28
C SER A 102 7.39 14.71 -3.75
N LYS A 103 7.87 14.57 -4.99
CA LYS A 103 8.41 13.30 -5.50
C LYS A 103 9.55 12.76 -4.64
N LYS A 104 10.56 13.58 -4.32
CA LYS A 104 11.69 13.14 -3.49
C LYS A 104 11.26 12.72 -2.09
N ILE A 105 10.31 13.45 -1.49
CA ILE A 105 9.75 13.11 -0.17
C ILE A 105 9.00 11.77 -0.25
N LEU A 106 8.13 11.60 -1.24
CA LEU A 106 7.41 10.34 -1.47
C LEU A 106 8.36 9.15 -1.65
N THR A 107 9.41 9.30 -2.47
CA THR A 107 10.43 8.25 -2.65
C THR A 107 11.06 7.86 -1.32
N ALA A 108 11.46 8.84 -0.50
CA ALA A 108 12.06 8.58 0.81
C ALA A 108 11.07 7.90 1.77
N CYS A 109 9.81 8.33 1.79
CA CYS A 109 8.76 7.73 2.61
C CYS A 109 8.48 6.28 2.21
N VAL A 110 8.35 6.01 0.91
CA VAL A 110 8.11 4.65 0.42
C VAL A 110 9.29 3.74 0.76
N LYS A 111 10.52 4.17 0.49
CA LYS A 111 11.73 3.39 0.82
C LYS A 111 11.80 3.06 2.31
N MET A 112 11.62 4.06 3.16
CA MET A 112 11.62 3.87 4.61
C MET A 112 10.54 2.89 5.07
N ALA A 113 9.33 2.96 4.50
CA ALA A 113 8.28 2.01 4.82
C ALA A 113 8.69 0.58 4.45
N LYS A 114 9.30 0.37 3.27
CA LYS A 114 9.84 -0.95 2.87
C LYS A 114 10.91 -1.46 3.83
N ASP A 115 11.85 -0.60 4.23
CA ASP A 115 12.91 -0.95 5.17
C ASP A 115 12.36 -1.36 6.55
N LEU A 116 11.20 -0.83 6.94
CA LEU A 116 10.47 -1.20 8.15
C LEU A 116 9.51 -2.38 7.98
N GLY A 117 9.38 -2.93 6.76
CA GLY A 117 8.44 -4.01 6.44
C GLY A 117 6.97 -3.55 6.42
N ILE A 118 6.72 -2.27 6.14
CA ILE A 118 5.40 -1.63 6.15
C ILE A 118 4.93 -1.38 4.71
N HIS A 119 3.67 -1.72 4.44
CA HIS A 119 3.05 -1.48 3.15
C HIS A 119 2.74 0.01 2.91
N THR A 120 2.56 0.40 1.64
CA THR A 120 2.27 1.80 1.28
C THR A 120 1.07 1.93 0.34
N LEU A 121 0.19 2.88 0.67
CA LEU A 121 -0.92 3.34 -0.16
C LEU A 121 -0.82 4.85 -0.35
N ALA A 122 -0.99 5.33 -1.58
CA ALA A 122 -1.06 6.76 -1.86
C ALA A 122 -2.50 7.22 -2.08
N GLU A 123 -2.93 8.27 -1.36
CA GLU A 123 -4.25 8.86 -1.52
C GLU A 123 -4.26 10.06 -2.47
N GLY A 124 -5.43 10.37 -3.03
CA GLY A 124 -5.61 11.54 -3.89
C GLY A 124 -4.96 11.41 -5.26
N VAL A 125 -4.76 10.20 -5.78
CA VAL A 125 -4.19 10.00 -7.12
C VAL A 125 -5.24 10.29 -8.20
N GLU A 126 -4.98 11.26 -9.06
CA GLU A 126 -5.94 11.73 -10.08
C GLU A 126 -5.43 11.54 -11.51
N THR A 127 -4.11 11.50 -11.71
CA THR A 127 -3.51 11.50 -13.06
C THR A 127 -2.67 10.26 -13.33
N LYS A 128 -2.53 9.92 -14.62
CA LYS A 128 -1.63 8.85 -15.07
C LYS A 128 -0.18 9.13 -14.68
N GLN A 129 0.25 10.40 -14.72
CA GLN A 129 1.60 10.82 -14.32
C GLN A 129 1.89 10.51 -12.84
N GLN A 130 0.93 10.80 -11.94
CA GLN A 130 1.07 10.45 -10.52
C GLN A 130 1.13 8.94 -10.32
N LEU A 131 0.26 8.18 -11.00
CA LEU A 131 0.27 6.73 -10.95
C LEU A 131 1.62 6.15 -11.41
N ASP A 132 2.12 6.60 -12.58
CA ASP A 132 3.39 6.11 -13.15
C ASP A 132 4.57 6.37 -12.23
N PHE A 133 4.61 7.54 -11.60
CA PHE A 133 5.63 7.87 -10.61
C PHE A 133 5.52 7.00 -9.35
N LEU A 134 4.31 6.85 -8.79
CA LEU A 134 4.10 6.01 -7.60
C LEU A 134 4.48 4.56 -7.86
N GLN A 135 4.17 4.03 -9.04
CA GLN A 135 4.63 2.72 -9.49
C GLN A 135 6.15 2.65 -9.62
N SER A 136 6.80 3.68 -10.14
CA SER A 136 8.26 3.67 -10.33
C SER A 136 9.03 3.64 -9.01
N ILE A 137 8.49 4.22 -7.94
CA ILE A 137 9.11 4.20 -6.60
C ILE A 137 8.67 3.00 -5.73
N GLY A 138 7.82 2.11 -6.26
CA GLY A 138 7.34 0.92 -5.53
C GLY A 138 6.23 1.19 -4.51
N CYS A 139 5.42 2.23 -4.70
CA CYS A 139 4.16 2.37 -3.97
C CYS A 139 3.17 1.31 -4.45
N GLU A 140 2.59 0.56 -3.51
CA GLU A 140 1.85 -0.68 -3.83
C GLU A 140 0.40 -0.44 -4.22
N ARG A 141 -0.23 0.50 -3.52
CA ARG A 141 -1.67 0.76 -3.61
C ARG A 141 -1.88 2.24 -3.87
N ILE A 142 -2.95 2.54 -4.59
CA ILE A 142 -3.40 3.91 -4.76
C ILE A 142 -4.90 4.00 -4.51
N GLN A 143 -5.32 5.16 -4.02
CA GLN A 143 -6.71 5.56 -3.88
C GLN A 143 -6.85 6.96 -4.47
N GLY A 144 -7.86 7.16 -5.31
CA GLY A 144 -8.13 8.48 -5.86
C GLY A 144 -8.97 8.45 -7.13
N PHE A 145 -9.27 9.65 -7.63
CA PHE A 145 -10.20 9.85 -8.74
C PHE A 145 -9.69 9.29 -10.06
N TYR A 146 -8.40 8.93 -10.16
CA TYR A 146 -7.87 8.17 -11.29
C TYR A 146 -8.67 6.88 -11.55
N TYR A 147 -9.07 6.17 -10.48
CA TYR A 147 -9.91 4.98 -10.61
C TYR A 147 -11.39 5.30 -10.49
N SER A 148 -11.79 5.94 -9.39
CA SER A 148 -13.18 6.30 -9.11
C SER A 148 -13.27 7.28 -7.95
N LYS A 149 -14.33 8.09 -7.94
CA LYS A 149 -14.81 8.78 -6.73
C LYS A 149 -15.40 7.75 -5.74
N PRO A 150 -15.64 8.12 -4.47
CA PRO A 150 -16.44 7.31 -3.57
C PRO A 150 -17.81 7.00 -4.18
N LEU A 151 -18.22 5.74 -4.13
CA LEU A 151 -19.46 5.25 -4.73
C LEU A 151 -20.33 4.53 -3.71
N PRO A 152 -21.67 4.60 -3.84
CA PRO A 152 -22.57 3.67 -3.18
C PRO A 152 -22.25 2.21 -3.57
N THR A 153 -22.51 1.26 -2.67
CA THR A 153 -22.20 -0.17 -2.89
C THR A 153 -22.79 -0.74 -4.19
N GLY A 154 -24.02 -0.34 -4.54
CA GLY A 154 -24.67 -0.80 -5.77
C GLY A 154 -23.98 -0.31 -7.05
N GLU A 155 -23.37 0.88 -7.02
CA GLU A 155 -22.61 1.44 -8.13
C GLU A 155 -21.20 0.84 -8.19
N PHE A 156 -20.59 0.58 -7.05
CA PHE A 156 -19.31 -0.12 -6.99
C PHE A 156 -19.35 -1.50 -7.66
N ALA A 157 -20.39 -2.30 -7.37
CA ALA A 157 -20.54 -3.62 -7.97
C ALA A 157 -20.67 -3.57 -9.51
N LYS A 158 -21.38 -2.55 -10.03
CA LYS A 158 -21.49 -2.30 -11.47
C LYS A 158 -20.15 -1.90 -12.07
N LEU A 159 -19.43 -0.98 -11.43
CA LEU A 159 -18.11 -0.53 -11.88
C LEU A 159 -17.12 -1.69 -11.98
N VAL A 160 -17.08 -2.57 -10.99
CA VAL A 160 -16.21 -3.76 -10.98
C VAL A 160 -16.52 -4.69 -12.14
N ALA A 161 -17.80 -4.94 -12.42
CA ALA A 161 -18.23 -5.77 -13.54
C ALA A 161 -17.91 -5.12 -14.89
N GLU A 162 -18.21 -3.84 -15.06
CA GLU A 162 -17.99 -3.09 -16.31
C GLU A 162 -16.51 -2.96 -16.67
N LYS A 163 -15.65 -2.73 -15.67
CA LYS A 163 -14.19 -2.63 -15.88
C LYS A 163 -13.50 -3.99 -15.96
N GLY A 164 -14.23 -5.10 -15.78
CA GLY A 164 -13.65 -6.44 -15.77
C GLY A 164 -12.57 -6.61 -14.69
N ILE A 165 -12.72 -5.94 -13.54
CA ILE A 165 -11.72 -5.98 -12.48
C ILE A 165 -11.70 -7.38 -11.86
N GLU A 166 -10.60 -8.09 -12.03
CA GLU A 166 -10.40 -9.41 -11.46
C GLU A 166 -10.23 -9.32 -9.93
N ILE A 167 -11.12 -9.98 -9.19
CA ILE A 167 -10.99 -10.10 -7.74
C ILE A 167 -10.00 -11.22 -7.45
N LYS A 168 -8.77 -10.84 -7.10
CA LYS A 168 -7.71 -11.77 -6.74
C LYS A 168 -8.12 -12.68 -5.56
N ASN A 169 -7.75 -13.95 -5.66
CA ASN A 169 -7.96 -14.91 -4.58
C ASN A 169 -6.93 -14.71 -3.44
N ARG A 170 -7.14 -15.39 -2.31
CA ARG A 170 -6.30 -15.22 -1.11
C ARG A 170 -4.83 -15.59 -1.30
N GLN A 171 -4.53 -16.61 -2.12
CA GLN A 171 -3.15 -17.01 -2.38
C GLN A 171 -2.42 -15.94 -3.21
N GLN A 172 -3.10 -15.42 -4.24
CA GLN A 172 -2.59 -14.31 -5.03
C GLN A 172 -2.39 -13.06 -4.16
N SER A 173 -3.33 -12.72 -3.28
CA SER A 173 -3.17 -11.56 -2.37
C SER A 173 -1.92 -11.67 -1.50
N LYS A 174 -1.64 -12.85 -0.92
CA LYS A 174 -0.43 -13.07 -0.11
C LYS A 174 0.84 -12.89 -0.94
N PHE A 175 0.85 -13.42 -2.17
CA PHE A 175 1.98 -13.25 -3.07
C PHE A 175 2.24 -11.76 -3.36
N TYR A 176 1.21 -10.99 -3.72
CA TYR A 176 1.36 -9.57 -4.01
C TYR A 176 1.71 -8.72 -2.78
N GLN A 177 1.29 -9.13 -1.57
CA GLN A 177 1.79 -8.53 -0.34
C GLN A 177 3.30 -8.73 -0.21
N CYS A 178 3.82 -9.95 -0.38
CA CYS A 178 5.27 -10.18 -0.33
C CYS A 178 6.04 -9.37 -1.39
N VAL A 179 5.53 -9.33 -2.63
CA VAL A 179 6.13 -8.55 -3.71
C VAL A 179 6.11 -7.05 -3.40
N GLY A 180 5.03 -6.57 -2.77
CA GLY A 180 4.86 -5.17 -2.42
C GLY A 180 5.91 -4.63 -1.44
N LEU A 181 6.56 -5.50 -0.66
CA LEU A 181 7.62 -5.12 0.28
C LEU A 181 9.00 -4.97 -0.36
N VAL A 182 9.15 -5.29 -1.65
CA VAL A 182 10.44 -5.13 -2.35
C VAL A 182 10.74 -3.64 -2.56
N ASP A 183 11.93 -3.21 -2.15
CA ASP A 183 12.42 -1.85 -2.42
C ASP A 183 12.81 -1.68 -3.90
N LEU A 184 11.86 -1.21 -4.70
CA LEU A 184 12.06 -0.92 -6.12
C LEU A 184 12.81 0.40 -6.36
N ALA A 185 12.82 1.29 -5.37
CA ALA A 185 13.53 2.57 -5.41
C ALA A 185 15.00 2.46 -4.98
N SER A 186 15.53 1.23 -4.84
CA SER A 186 16.94 1.00 -4.51
C SER A 186 17.88 1.47 -5.62
N ASP A 187 19.10 1.83 -5.24
CA ASP A 187 20.23 2.13 -6.13
C ASP A 187 20.87 0.86 -6.74
N LYS A 188 20.32 -0.31 -6.44
CA LYS A 188 20.75 -1.59 -7.02
C LYS A 188 19.91 -1.92 -8.24
N PRO A 189 20.48 -2.53 -9.29
CA PRO A 189 19.72 -3.14 -10.38
C PRO A 189 18.72 -4.18 -9.86
N THR A 190 17.42 -3.87 -9.96
CA THR A 190 16.34 -4.72 -9.42
C THR A 190 15.29 -5.00 -10.49
N CYS A 191 14.88 -6.27 -10.58
CA CYS A 191 13.75 -6.70 -11.40
C CYS A 191 12.82 -7.62 -10.60
N LEU A 192 11.53 -7.55 -10.90
CA LEU A 192 10.53 -8.52 -10.46
C LEU A 192 10.11 -9.35 -11.66
N ALA A 193 10.19 -10.67 -11.53
CA ALA A 193 9.73 -11.61 -12.54
C ALA A 193 8.83 -12.66 -11.90
N LEU A 194 7.77 -13.06 -12.62
CA LEU A 194 7.04 -14.29 -12.34
C LEU A 194 7.77 -15.43 -13.02
N ASP A 195 7.96 -16.52 -12.28
CA ASP A 195 8.46 -17.79 -12.79
C ASP A 195 7.34 -18.83 -12.61
N ASP A 196 6.85 -19.37 -13.72
CA ASP A 196 5.86 -20.45 -13.72
C ASP A 196 6.51 -21.85 -13.79
N GLY A 197 7.84 -21.93 -13.73
CA GLY A 197 8.65 -23.14 -13.88
C GLY A 197 9.07 -23.43 -15.33
N SER A 198 8.54 -22.69 -16.30
CA SER A 198 8.85 -22.83 -17.73
C SER A 198 9.27 -21.53 -18.40
N HIS A 199 8.71 -20.39 -17.96
CA HIS A 199 8.98 -19.07 -18.49
C HIS A 199 9.13 -18.04 -17.37
N PHE A 200 9.99 -17.07 -17.62
CA PHE A 200 10.04 -15.84 -16.83
C PHE A 200 9.22 -14.76 -17.52
N ARG A 201 8.30 -14.15 -16.76
CA ARG A 201 7.58 -12.94 -17.17
C ARG A 201 8.03 -11.78 -16.30
N LEU A 202 8.67 -10.79 -16.91
CA LEU A 202 9.03 -9.56 -16.21
C LEU A 202 7.76 -8.78 -15.83
N LEU A 203 7.66 -8.44 -14.54
CA LEU A 203 6.62 -7.58 -13.97
C LEU A 203 7.09 -6.14 -13.87
N TYR A 204 8.35 -5.94 -13.48
CA TYR A 204 8.93 -4.62 -13.24
C TYR A 204 10.45 -4.66 -13.33
N VAL A 205 11.04 -3.55 -13.79
CA VAL A 205 12.48 -3.28 -13.74
C VAL A 205 12.71 -1.83 -13.30
N ASN A 206 13.65 -1.60 -12.39
CA ASN A 206 14.01 -0.24 -12.01
C ASN A 206 15.01 0.40 -13.00
N GLU A 207 15.27 1.70 -12.83
CA GLU A 207 16.17 2.45 -13.72
C GLU A 207 17.60 1.89 -13.74
N GLU A 208 18.11 1.44 -12.58
CA GLU A 208 19.45 0.85 -12.48
C GLU A 208 19.56 -0.46 -13.26
N PHE A 209 18.52 -1.29 -13.23
CA PHE A 209 18.45 -2.49 -14.07
C PHE A 209 18.47 -2.14 -15.56
N GLN A 210 17.71 -1.13 -15.97
CA GLN A 210 17.70 -0.68 -17.36
C GLN A 210 19.07 -0.16 -17.83
N LYS A 211 19.82 0.52 -16.96
CA LYS A 211 21.19 0.99 -17.27
C LYS A 211 22.13 -0.19 -17.53
N GLU A 212 22.05 -1.24 -16.71
CA GLU A 212 22.86 -2.45 -16.90
C GLU A 212 22.50 -3.19 -18.19
N VAL A 213 21.21 -3.35 -18.50
CA VAL A 213 20.77 -3.96 -19.77
C VAL A 213 21.27 -3.17 -20.99
N LYS A 214 21.27 -1.83 -20.92
CA LYS A 214 21.79 -0.98 -22.01
C LYS A 214 23.30 -1.19 -22.25
N ARG A 215 24.06 -1.44 -21.19
CA ARG A 215 25.51 -1.73 -21.22
C ARG A 215 25.81 -3.17 -21.65
N ALA A 216 24.87 -4.09 -21.48
CA ALA A 216 25.08 -5.51 -21.73
C ALA A 216 25.33 -5.84 -23.23
N PRO A 217 26.10 -6.91 -23.52
CA PRO A 217 26.24 -7.47 -24.86
C PRO A 217 24.89 -7.83 -25.50
N ALA A 218 24.81 -7.86 -26.84
CA ALA A 218 23.57 -8.07 -27.59
C ALA A 218 22.80 -9.36 -27.19
N VAL A 219 23.54 -10.43 -26.85
CA VAL A 219 22.96 -11.70 -26.37
C VAL A 219 22.12 -11.52 -25.10
N PHE A 220 22.56 -10.67 -24.16
CA PHE A 220 21.82 -10.44 -22.92
C PHE A 220 20.59 -9.55 -23.14
N LYS A 221 20.65 -8.64 -24.11
CA LYS A 221 19.48 -7.83 -24.52
C LYS A 221 18.38 -8.70 -25.12
N GLN A 222 18.74 -9.75 -25.87
CA GLN A 222 17.76 -10.71 -26.40
C GLN A 222 17.05 -11.48 -25.28
N ILE A 223 17.77 -11.96 -24.26
CA ILE A 223 17.19 -12.70 -23.12
C ILE A 223 16.15 -11.84 -22.38
N VAL A 224 16.47 -10.58 -22.08
CA VAL A 224 15.52 -9.67 -21.39
C VAL A 224 14.29 -9.38 -22.27
N ASN A 225 14.48 -9.27 -23.59
CA ASN A 225 13.37 -9.09 -24.52
C ASN A 225 12.49 -10.34 -24.62
N GLU A 226 13.07 -11.54 -24.49
CA GLU A 226 12.32 -12.80 -24.46
C GLU A 226 11.46 -12.92 -23.21
N TRP A 227 11.94 -12.47 -22.05
CA TRP A 227 11.17 -12.42 -20.79
C TRP A 227 10.00 -11.42 -20.81
N ASN A 228 9.97 -10.51 -21.78
CA ASN A 228 8.94 -9.48 -21.94
C ASN A 228 7.85 -9.86 -22.95
N LYS A 229 7.96 -11.00 -23.63
CA LYS A 229 6.94 -11.40 -24.62
C LYS A 229 5.69 -11.92 -23.88
N PRO A 230 4.49 -11.38 -24.18
CA PRO A 230 3.25 -12.02 -23.73
C PRO A 230 3.12 -13.39 -24.40
N GLU A 231 2.52 -14.37 -23.71
CA GLU A 231 2.17 -15.65 -24.30
C GLU A 231 1.31 -15.45 -25.55
N SER A 232 1.63 -16.18 -26.61
CA SER A 232 0.84 -16.28 -27.85
C SER A 232 -0.46 -17.02 -27.63
#